data_AF-A0A817KP39-F1
#
_entry.id   AF-A0A817KP39-F1
#
_cell.length_a   1.000
_cell.length_b   1.000
_cell.length_c   1.000
_cell.angle_alpha   90.00
_cell.angle_beta   90.00
_cell.angle_gamma   90.00
#
_symmetry.space_group_name_H-M   'P 1'
#
loop_
_entity.id
_entity.type
_entity.pdbx_description
1 polymer ?
#
loop_
_entity_poly.entity_id
_entity_poly.type
_entity_poly.pdbx_seq_one_letter_code
_entity_poly.pdbx_strand_id
1 'polypeptide(L)'
;MDQAKQKFTFNQPTEEETKTKKLRHEDNQSITTIEDLPNEFFFEAFDYLNFYQIFKGFSKLNHRFDELLSSSSLLLKVEINLPEQDEMSMIDYRRFINMNRRKIFSLKFWLR
;
A
#
# COMPACT_ATOMS: atom_id res chain seq x y z
N MET A 1 -36.93 -27.75 62.42
CA MET A 1 -36.67 -26.30 62.27
C MET A 1 -35.31 -26.15 61.64
N ASP A 2 -35.15 -25.06 60.88
CA ASP A 2 -33.93 -24.54 60.27
C ASP A 2 -33.54 -25.02 58.86
N GLN A 3 -34.16 -24.32 57.90
CA GLN A 3 -33.71 -24.17 56.52
C GLN A 3 -32.45 -23.29 56.48
N ALA A 4 -31.33 -23.81 55.97
CA ALA A 4 -30.19 -22.99 55.58
C ALA A 4 -30.32 -22.62 54.09
N LYS A 5 -30.74 -21.38 53.84
CA LYS A 5 -30.79 -20.76 52.50
C LYS A 5 -29.36 -20.41 52.07
N GLN A 6 -28.83 -21.11 51.07
CA GLN A 6 -27.56 -20.76 50.45
C GLN A 6 -27.77 -19.58 49.49
N LYS A 7 -27.36 -18.38 49.93
CA LYS A 7 -27.32 -17.19 49.08
C LYS A 7 -26.10 -17.31 48.15
N PHE A 8 -26.32 -17.59 46.87
CA PHE A 8 -25.28 -17.37 45.85
C PHE A 8 -25.30 -15.89 45.47
N THR A 9 -24.31 -15.17 45.98
CA THR A 9 -24.04 -13.78 45.64
C THR A 9 -23.56 -13.72 44.19
N PHE A 10 -24.29 -13.01 43.34
CA PHE A 10 -23.87 -12.67 41.98
C PHE A 10 -22.72 -11.66 42.10
N ASN A 11 -21.49 -12.11 41.88
CA ASN A 11 -20.34 -11.21 41.80
C ASN A 11 -20.51 -10.35 40.54
N GLN A 12 -20.77 -9.05 40.71
CA GLN A 12 -20.64 -8.09 39.62
C GLN A 12 -19.16 -7.99 39.23
N PRO A 13 -18.84 -7.99 37.93
CA PRO A 13 -17.46 -7.87 37.49
C PRO A 13 -16.93 -6.48 37.87
N THR A 14 -15.74 -6.46 38.46
CA THR A 14 -15.04 -5.25 38.93
C THR A 14 -14.51 -4.47 37.72
N GLU A 15 -14.43 -3.14 37.82
CA GLU A 15 -14.02 -2.20 36.75
C GLU A 15 -12.62 -2.43 36.13
N GLU A 16 -11.87 -3.42 36.64
CA GLU A 16 -10.59 -3.83 36.07
C GLU A 16 -10.74 -4.86 34.93
N GLU A 17 -11.86 -5.60 34.86
CA GLU A 17 -12.13 -6.55 33.76
C GLU A 17 -12.61 -5.85 32.46
N THR A 18 -12.97 -4.56 32.52
CA THR A 18 -13.33 -3.74 31.36
C THR A 18 -12.14 -3.02 30.73
N LYS A 19 -10.96 -2.97 31.37
CA LYS A 19 -9.76 -2.33 30.80
C LYS A 19 -8.88 -3.27 29.98
N THR A 20 -8.96 -4.58 30.17
CA THR A 20 -8.21 -5.58 29.40
C THR A 20 -8.89 -6.02 28.10
N LYS A 21 -10.07 -5.48 27.77
CA LYS A 21 -10.77 -5.73 26.49
C LYS A 21 -10.43 -4.73 25.36
N LYS A 22 -9.50 -3.79 25.58
CA LYS A 22 -9.22 -2.70 24.62
C LYS A 22 -7.87 -2.78 23.93
N LEU A 23 -7.29 -3.97 23.79
CA LEU A 23 -6.08 -4.19 23.00
C LEU A 23 -6.15 -5.55 22.31
N ARG A 24 -6.04 -5.57 20.98
CA ARG A 24 -6.19 -6.71 20.03
C ARG A 24 -7.58 -6.91 19.44
N HIS A 25 -8.09 -5.87 18.77
CA HIS A 25 -8.75 -6.07 17.48
C HIS A 25 -7.83 -5.46 16.42
N GLU A 26 -6.76 -6.17 16.07
CA GLU A 26 -6.07 -5.94 14.79
C GLU A 26 -6.80 -6.79 13.76
N ASP A 27 -7.74 -6.13 13.08
CA ASP A 27 -8.13 -6.28 11.69
C ASP A 27 -7.96 -7.66 11.04
N ASN A 28 -9.01 -8.48 11.13
CA ASN A 28 -9.34 -9.41 10.04
C ASN A 28 -10.03 -8.62 8.91
N GLN A 29 -9.36 -7.62 8.34
CA GLN A 29 -9.84 -7.00 7.13
C GLN A 29 -9.62 -7.99 5.99
N SER A 30 -10.70 -8.60 5.50
CA SER A 30 -10.62 -9.51 4.35
C SER A 30 -10.17 -8.71 3.14
N ILE A 31 -8.97 -9.00 2.64
CA ILE A 31 -8.47 -8.46 1.37
C ILE A 31 -9.31 -9.09 0.27
N THR A 32 -10.12 -8.28 -0.40
CA THR A 32 -11.02 -8.74 -1.48
C THR A 32 -10.61 -8.21 -2.83
N THR A 33 -9.84 -7.13 -2.85
CA THR A 33 -9.37 -6.43 -4.04
C THR A 33 -7.88 -6.13 -3.94
N ILE A 34 -7.25 -5.80 -5.07
CA ILE A 34 -5.84 -5.39 -5.07
C ILE A 34 -5.65 -4.07 -4.33
N GLU A 35 -6.67 -3.21 -4.33
CA GLU A 35 -6.66 -1.91 -3.64
C GLU A 35 -6.63 -2.04 -2.11
N ASP A 36 -7.11 -3.16 -1.56
CA ASP A 36 -7.08 -3.44 -0.13
C ASP A 36 -5.66 -3.77 0.39
N LEU A 37 -4.71 -4.04 -0.52
CA LEU A 37 -3.33 -4.34 -0.12
C LEU A 37 -2.62 -3.09 0.44
N PRO A 38 -1.85 -3.22 1.53
CA PRO A 38 -0.99 -2.15 2.02
C PRO A 38 -0.01 -1.63 0.97
N ASN A 39 0.37 -0.35 1.08
CA ASN A 39 1.24 0.32 0.10
C ASN A 39 2.64 -0.32 0.05
N GLU A 40 3.09 -0.91 1.15
CA GLU A 40 4.35 -1.61 1.32
C GLU A 40 4.54 -2.71 0.26
N PHE A 41 3.49 -3.49 -0.03
CA PHE A 41 3.55 -4.54 -1.05
C PHE A 41 3.76 -3.98 -2.45
N PHE A 42 3.18 -2.80 -2.74
CA PHE A 42 3.37 -2.16 -4.03
C PHE A 42 4.76 -1.54 -4.15
N PHE A 43 5.27 -0.91 -3.08
CA PHE A 43 6.65 -0.42 -3.07
C PHE A 43 7.65 -1.56 -3.27
N GLU A 44 7.43 -2.70 -2.61
CA GLU A 44 8.23 -3.89 -2.82
C GLU A 44 8.14 -4.38 -4.27
N ALA A 45 6.93 -4.47 -4.85
CA ALA A 45 6.78 -4.82 -6.26
C ALA A 45 7.49 -3.84 -7.21
N PHE A 46 7.42 -2.54 -6.91
CA PHE A 46 8.05 -1.48 -7.70
C PHE A 46 9.58 -1.55 -7.67
N ASP A 47 10.19 -2.06 -6.60
CA ASP A 47 11.63 -2.26 -6.53
C ASP A 47 12.14 -3.26 -7.58
N TYR A 48 11.30 -4.17 -8.06
CA TYR A 48 11.67 -5.15 -9.10
C TYR A 48 11.40 -4.66 -10.53
N LEU A 49 10.68 -3.55 -10.69
CA LEU A 49 10.24 -3.05 -12.00
C LEU A 49 11.02 -1.81 -12.42
N ASN A 50 11.12 -1.58 -13.73
CA ASN A 50 11.53 -0.28 -14.24
C ASN A 50 10.35 0.70 -14.27
N PHE A 51 10.65 1.99 -14.31
CA PHE A 51 9.64 3.03 -14.22
C PHE A 51 8.65 2.99 -15.39
N TYR A 52 9.06 2.53 -16.57
CA TYR A 52 8.12 2.37 -17.69
C TYR A 52 7.09 1.26 -17.44
N GLN A 53 7.52 0.13 -16.91
CA GLN A 53 6.61 -0.96 -16.52
C GLN A 53 5.64 -0.51 -15.43
N ILE A 54 6.14 0.22 -14.43
CA ILE A 54 5.32 0.80 -13.37
C ILE A 54 4.30 1.78 -13.96
N PHE A 55 4.76 2.73 -14.78
CA PHE A 55 3.89 3.72 -15.42
C PHE A 55 2.82 3.05 -16.29
N LYS A 56 3.21 2.11 -17.15
CA LYS A 56 2.27 1.40 -18.02
C LYS A 56 1.24 0.56 -17.25
N GLY A 57 1.67 -0.09 -16.18
CA GLY A 57 0.82 -1.00 -15.40
C GLY A 57 -0.08 -0.29 -14.40
N PHE A 58 0.39 0.81 -13.79
CA PHE A 58 -0.24 1.41 -12.61
C PHE A 58 -0.70 2.85 -12.80
N SER A 59 -0.25 3.55 -13.85
CA SER A 59 -0.78 4.90 -14.12
C SER A 59 -2.23 4.83 -14.57
N LYS A 60 -3.05 5.80 -14.13
CA LYS A 60 -4.45 5.93 -14.55
C LYS A 60 -5.35 4.73 -14.19
N LEU A 61 -4.90 3.80 -13.34
CA LEU A 61 -5.75 2.71 -12.83
C LEU A 61 -6.86 3.28 -11.94
N ASN A 62 -6.44 4.02 -10.91
CA ASN A 62 -7.32 4.74 -9.99
C ASN A 62 -6.50 5.79 -9.22
N HIS A 63 -7.21 6.65 -8.48
CA HIS A 63 -6.61 7.73 -7.71
C HIS A 63 -5.55 7.25 -6.71
N ARG A 64 -5.76 6.10 -6.06
CA ARG A 64 -4.83 5.54 -5.08
C ARG A 64 -3.47 5.25 -5.71
N PHE A 65 -3.45 4.64 -6.90
CA PHE A 65 -2.19 4.38 -7.59
C PHE A 65 -1.53 5.65 -8.11
N ASP A 66 -2.31 6.64 -8.57
CA ASP A 66 -1.76 7.93 -8.97
C ASP A 66 -1.08 8.66 -7.80
N GLU A 67 -1.66 8.58 -6.59
CA GLU A 67 -1.04 9.08 -5.35
C GLU A 67 0.23 8.29 -5.00
N LEU A 68 0.18 6.97 -5.10
CA LEU A 68 1.31 6.09 -4.80
C LEU A 68 2.52 6.40 -5.71
N LEU A 69 2.28 6.62 -7.01
CA LEU A 69 3.31 7.01 -7.97
C LEU A 69 3.83 8.43 -7.74
N SER A 70 3.01 9.29 -7.13
CA SER A 70 3.36 10.66 -6.76
C SER A 70 4.05 10.74 -5.40
N SER A 71 4.07 9.66 -4.62
CA SER A 71 4.70 9.59 -3.30
C SER A 71 6.21 9.86 -3.35
N SER A 72 6.74 10.52 -2.31
CA SER A 72 8.17 10.78 -2.15
C SER A 72 8.99 9.52 -1.82
N SER A 73 8.34 8.48 -1.30
CA SER A 73 9.01 7.23 -0.91
C SER A 73 9.36 6.34 -2.10
N LEU A 74 8.78 6.61 -3.27
CA LEU A 74 9.02 5.84 -4.48
C LEU A 74 10.32 6.28 -5.16
N LEU A 75 11.31 5.38 -5.20
CA LEU A 75 12.56 5.58 -5.92
C LEU A 75 12.45 4.98 -7.33
N LEU A 76 12.81 5.77 -8.35
CA LEU A 76 12.57 5.40 -9.75
C LEU A 76 13.83 4.91 -10.47
N LYS A 77 13.72 3.72 -11.08
CA LYS A 77 14.68 3.16 -12.05
C LYS A 77 14.20 3.46 -13.46
N VAL A 78 14.86 4.37 -14.18
CA VAL A 78 14.44 4.75 -15.53
C VAL A 78 15.33 4.04 -16.56
N GLU A 79 14.69 3.41 -17.54
CA GLU A 79 15.35 2.80 -18.71
C GLU A 79 14.82 3.50 -19.96
N ILE A 80 15.72 4.08 -20.74
CA ILE A 80 15.34 4.98 -21.86
C ILE A 80 15.16 4.22 -23.19
N ASN A 81 15.56 2.95 -23.24
CA ASN A 81 15.37 2.09 -24.40
C ASN A 81 14.01 1.43 -24.38
N LEU A 82 13.01 2.23 -24.73
CA LEU A 82 11.63 1.82 -24.68
C LEU A 82 11.21 1.33 -26.07
N PRO A 83 10.44 0.24 -26.15
CA PRO A 83 9.88 -0.20 -27.43
C PRO A 83 9.00 0.93 -27.98
N GLU A 84 9.29 1.37 -29.21
CA GLU A 84 8.65 2.50 -29.92
C GLU A 84 7.15 2.28 -30.24
N GLN A 85 6.46 1.34 -29.59
CA GLN A 85 5.14 0.89 -30.01
C GLN A 85 3.98 1.81 -29.60
N ASP A 86 4.21 2.88 -28.83
CA ASP A 86 3.14 3.80 -28.41
C ASP A 86 3.65 5.23 -28.16
N GLU A 87 3.60 6.07 -29.20
CA GLU A 87 4.05 7.47 -29.15
C GLU A 87 3.26 8.33 -28.15
N MET A 88 1.95 8.08 -27.99
CA MET A 88 1.10 8.84 -27.08
C MET A 88 1.46 8.52 -25.61
N SER A 89 1.68 7.23 -25.33
CA SER A 89 2.21 6.76 -24.04
C SER A 89 3.60 7.34 -23.73
N MET A 90 4.44 7.55 -24.75
CA MET A 90 5.78 8.14 -24.57
C MET A 90 5.74 9.62 -24.14
N ILE A 91 4.77 10.41 -24.62
CA ILE A 91 4.65 11.82 -24.20
C ILE A 91 4.29 11.91 -22.72
N ASP A 92 3.28 11.16 -22.28
CA ASP A 92 2.87 11.15 -20.88
C ASP A 92 3.97 10.57 -19.99
N TYR A 93 4.66 9.51 -20.43
CA TYR A 93 5.80 8.93 -19.73
C TYR A 93 6.94 9.93 -19.52
N ARG A 94 7.35 10.64 -20.59
CA ARG A 94 8.38 11.69 -20.52
C ARG A 94 7.97 12.83 -19.58
N ARG A 95 6.70 13.24 -19.63
CA ARG A 95 6.16 14.23 -18.68
C ARG A 95 6.29 13.74 -17.25
N PHE A 96 5.94 12.48 -16.99
CA PHE A 96 5.98 11.89 -15.65
C PHE A 96 7.41 11.74 -15.11
N ILE A 97 8.38 11.32 -15.96
CA ILE A 97 9.81 11.35 -15.63
C ILE A 97 10.21 12.76 -15.19
N ASN A 98 9.86 13.77 -15.99
CA ASN A 98 10.26 15.15 -15.71
C ASN A 98 9.67 15.68 -14.40
N MET A 99 8.44 15.30 -14.08
CA MET A 99 7.79 15.65 -12.81
C MET A 99 8.45 14.95 -11.61
N ASN A 100 8.94 13.72 -11.80
CA ASN A 100 9.54 12.92 -10.74
C ASN A 100 11.07 12.85 -10.80
N ARG A 101 11.73 13.77 -11.52
CA ARG A 101 13.18 13.73 -11.78
C ARG A 101 14.06 13.65 -10.53
N ARG A 102 13.59 14.22 -9.41
CA ARG A 102 14.30 14.21 -8.13
C ARG A 102 14.28 12.84 -7.43
N LYS A 103 13.39 11.94 -7.87
CA LYS A 103 13.22 10.59 -7.33
C LYS A 103 13.95 9.54 -8.17
N ILE A 104 14.52 9.94 -9.32
CA ILE A 104 15.27 9.04 -10.19
C ILE A 104 16.64 8.81 -9.54
N PHE A 105 16.87 7.58 -9.11
CA PHE A 105 18.14 7.19 -8.49
C PHE A 105 19.00 6.32 -9.41
N SER A 106 18.40 5.74 -10.44
CA SER A 106 19.09 4.92 -11.43
C SER A 106 18.59 5.28 -12.82
N LEU A 107 19.53 5.52 -13.73
CA LEU A 107 19.27 5.81 -15.12
C LEU A 107 20.13 4.87 -15.98
N LYS A 108 19.48 3.98 -16.73
CA LYS A 108 20.16 3.06 -17.64
C LYS A 108 19.90 3.44 -19.09
N PHE A 109 20.98 3.56 -19.85
CA PHE A 109 20.98 3.71 -21.28
C PHE A 109 21.75 2.52 -21.86
N TRP A 110 21.19 1.81 -22.83
CA TRP A 110 22.01 1.01 -23.72
C TRP A 110 22.15 1.78 -25.03
N LEU A 111 23.37 2.21 -25.34
CA LEU A 111 23.68 2.66 -26.69
C LEU A 111 23.53 1.45 -27.61
N ARG A 112 22.57 1.52 -28.52
CA ARG A 112 22.37 0.52 -29.57
C ARG A 112 23.13 0.96 -30.81
#